data_AF-A0A2T2UC04-F1
#
_entry.id   AF-A0A2T2UC04-F1
#
_cell.length_a   1.000
_cell.length_b   1.000
_cell.length_c   1.000
_cell.angle_alpha   90.00
_cell.angle_beta   90.00
_cell.angle_gamma   90.00
#
_symmetry.space_group_name_H-M   'P 1'
#
loop_
_entity.id
_entity.type
_entity.pdbx_description
1 polymer ?
#
loop_
_entity_poly.entity_id
_entity_poly.type
_entity_poly.pdbx_seq_one_letter_code
_entity_poly.pdbx_strand_id
1 'polypeptide(L)'
;EVAVRDVIATEAEQISGAPLLERVMAGGERTESGTARPLTALREHASARLSELSAQLRALDPGTSGYEVVLSDAMEARLDTTREALQQKMAAEVPYSGTSRRIN
;
A
#
# COMPACT_ATOMS: atom_id res chain seq x y z
N GLU A 1 0.84 2.65 -22.40
CA GLU A 1 1.98 2.15 -21.61
C GLU A 1 1.50 0.91 -20.86
N VAL A 2 2.31 -0.14 -20.72
CA VAL A 2 1.88 -1.38 -20.04
C VAL A 2 2.18 -1.23 -18.56
N ALA A 3 1.19 -1.46 -17.69
CA ALA A 3 1.42 -1.46 -16.24
C ALA A 3 2.19 -2.74 -15.84
N VAL A 4 3.40 -2.56 -15.30
CA VAL A 4 4.31 -3.68 -14.97
C VAL A 4 4.34 -3.97 -13.46
N ARG A 5 4.20 -2.94 -12.62
CA ARG A 5 4.22 -3.03 -11.16
C ARG A 5 3.60 -1.79 -10.52
N ASP A 6 3.21 -1.92 -9.27
CA ASP A 6 2.86 -0.78 -8.41
C ASP A 6 3.94 -0.51 -7.36
N VAL A 7 4.15 0.77 -7.06
CA VAL A 7 5.10 1.22 -6.04
C VAL A 7 4.34 1.94 -4.93
N ILE A 8 4.47 1.46 -3.70
CA ILE A 8 3.96 2.14 -2.50
C ILE A 8 5.05 3.07 -1.97
N ALA A 9 4.78 4.36 -2.08
CA ALA A 9 5.68 5.42 -1.65
C ALA A 9 5.17 6.15 -0.41
N THR A 10 6.07 6.86 0.26
CA THR A 10 5.68 7.79 1.32
C THR A 10 5.00 9.03 0.72
N GLU A 11 4.27 9.78 1.55
CA GLU A 11 3.55 10.98 1.11
C GLU A 11 4.45 12.10 0.56
N ALA A 12 5.73 12.10 0.95
CA ALA A 12 6.70 13.12 0.57
C ALA A 12 7.43 12.77 -0.74
N GLU A 13 7.28 11.53 -1.22
CA GLU A 13 7.95 11.06 -2.42
C GLU A 13 7.14 11.31 -3.68
N GLN A 14 7.83 11.77 -4.72
CA GLN A 14 7.30 11.79 -6.07
C GLN A 14 7.98 10.68 -6.88
N ILE A 15 7.28 9.57 -7.04
CA ILE A 15 7.75 8.44 -7.85
C ILE A 15 7.28 8.61 -9.30
N SER A 16 8.11 8.17 -10.25
CA SER A 16 7.74 8.14 -11.66
C SER A 16 6.64 7.11 -11.90
N GLY A 17 5.58 7.51 -12.59
CA GLY A 17 4.41 6.67 -12.87
C GLY A 17 3.11 7.46 -12.75
N ALA A 18 2.00 6.74 -12.68
CA ALA A 18 0.68 7.33 -12.49
C ALA A 18 0.24 7.16 -11.01
N PRO A 19 -0.13 8.24 -10.31
CA PRO A 19 -0.70 8.13 -8.97
C PRO A 19 -2.04 7.41 -9.04
N LEU A 20 -2.22 6.37 -8.22
CA LEU A 20 -3.45 5.56 -8.20
C LEU A 20 -4.49 6.09 -7.22
N LEU A 21 -4.06 6.84 -6.20
CA LEU A 21 -4.94 7.40 -5.19
C LEU A 21 -5.29 8.85 -5.52
N GLU A 22 -6.59 9.13 -5.64
CA GLU A 22 -7.13 10.48 -5.75
C GLU A 22 -7.79 10.89 -4.43
N ARG A 23 -7.56 12.12 -3.99
CA ARG A 23 -8.20 12.66 -2.79
C ARG A 23 -9.65 13.01 -3.10
N VAL A 24 -10.59 12.15 -2.71
CA VAL A 24 -12.04 12.34 -2.93
C VAL A 24 -12.74 13.18 -1.85
N MET A 25 -12.13 13.31 -0.67
CA MET A 25 -12.65 14.13 0.43
C MET A 25 -11.53 14.91 1.12
N ALA A 26 -11.84 16.12 1.57
CA ALA A 26 -10.96 16.99 2.35
C ALA A 26 -11.78 17.79 3.37
N GLY A 27 -11.41 17.72 4.65
CA GLY A 27 -12.10 18.46 5.70
C GLY A 27 -13.58 18.06 5.90
N GLY A 28 -13.96 16.83 5.54
CA GLY A 28 -15.36 16.37 5.60
C GLY A 28 -16.19 16.66 4.35
N GLU A 29 -15.67 17.48 3.43
CA GLU A 29 -16.34 17.83 2.18
C GLU A 29 -15.79 17.02 1.00
N ARG A 30 -16.61 16.82 -0.03
CA ARG A 30 -16.18 16.18 -1.28
C ARG A 30 -15.33 17.15 -2.10
N THR A 31 -14.24 16.63 -2.66
CA THR A 31 -13.44 17.34 -3.65
C THR A 31 -14.03 17.17 -5.05
N GLU A 32 -13.46 17.83 -6.05
CA GLU A 32 -13.82 17.64 -7.45
C GLU A 32 -13.70 16.16 -7.88
N SER A 33 -12.59 15.49 -7.56
CA SER A 33 -12.40 14.04 -7.78
C SER A 33 -13.42 13.17 -7.04
N GLY A 34 -13.98 13.64 -5.92
CA GLY A 34 -15.02 12.94 -5.17
C GLY A 34 -16.43 13.09 -5.74
N THR A 35 -16.60 13.89 -6.80
CA THR A 35 -17.91 14.09 -7.44
C THR A 35 -18.34 12.83 -8.19
N ALA A 36 -19.64 12.53 -8.16
CA ALA A 36 -20.18 11.37 -8.83
C ALA A 36 -19.95 11.47 -10.35
N ARG A 37 -19.33 10.43 -10.93
CA ARG A 37 -19.15 10.30 -12.37
C ARG A 37 -20.31 9.51 -12.99
N PRO A 38 -20.74 9.84 -14.22
CA PRO A 38 -21.68 9.00 -14.96
C PRO A 38 -21.16 7.56 -15.13
N LEU A 39 -22.07 6.59 -15.15
CA LEU A 39 -21.70 5.17 -15.33
C LEU A 39 -20.97 4.90 -16.65
N THR A 40 -21.27 5.66 -17.71
CA THR A 40 -20.58 5.56 -19.01
C THR A 40 -19.10 5.91 -18.89
N ALA A 41 -18.78 7.02 -18.23
CA ALA A 41 -17.41 7.45 -17.98
C ALA A 41 -16.64 6.42 -17.14
N LEU A 42 -17.28 5.79 -16.15
CA LEU A 42 -16.68 4.71 -15.36
C LEU A 42 -16.38 3.46 -16.21
N ARG A 43 -17.29 3.08 -17.12
CA ARG A 43 -17.08 1.94 -18.04
C ARG A 43 -15.96 2.21 -19.04
N GLU A 44 -15.91 3.41 -19.60
CA GLU A 44 -14.84 3.82 -20.52
C GLU A 44 -13.49 3.81 -19.81
N HIS A 45 -13.42 4.36 -18.60
CA HIS A 45 -12.20 4.32 -17.78
C HIS A 45 -11.75 2.89 -17.49
N ALA A 46 -12.66 2.01 -17.07
CA ALA A 46 -12.35 0.61 -16.82
C ALA A 46 -11.84 -0.11 -18.09
N SER A 47 -12.47 0.12 -19.25
CA SER A 47 -12.02 -0.46 -20.52
C SER A 47 -10.63 0.06 -20.91
N ALA A 48 -10.35 1.34 -20.72
CA ALA A 48 -9.05 1.93 -21.01
C ALA A 48 -7.96 1.33 -20.12
N ARG A 49 -8.18 1.30 -18.79
CA ARG A 49 -7.24 0.69 -17.84
C ARG A 49 -7.01 -0.81 -18.12
N LEU A 50 -8.06 -1.55 -18.45
CA LEU A 50 -7.93 -2.97 -18.80
C LEU A 50 -7.05 -3.16 -20.04
N SER A 51 -7.15 -2.27 -21.04
CA SER A 51 -6.34 -2.36 -22.26
C SER A 51 -4.84 -2.12 -22.03
N GLU A 52 -4.48 -1.44 -20.94
CA GLU A 52 -3.10 -1.17 -20.53
C GLU A 52 -2.48 -2.36 -19.76
N LEU A 53 -3.29 -3.32 -19.31
CA LEU A 53 -2.79 -4.51 -18.61
C LEU A 53 -2.14 -5.49 -19.58
N SER A 54 -1.06 -6.12 -19.13
CA SER A 54 -0.41 -7.20 -19.86
C SER A 54 -1.37 -8.36 -20.13
N ALA A 55 -1.15 -9.11 -21.20
CA ALA A 55 -1.99 -10.25 -21.55
C ALA A 55 -2.05 -11.31 -20.43
N GLN A 56 -0.96 -11.45 -19.66
CA GLN A 56 -0.88 -12.34 -18.51
C GLN A 56 -1.84 -11.91 -17.40
N LEU A 57 -1.86 -10.63 -17.04
CA LEU A 57 -2.76 -10.11 -15.99
C LEU A 57 -4.23 -10.12 -16.40
N ARG A 58 -4.50 -10.17 -17.72
CA ARG A 58 -5.86 -10.33 -18.26
C ARG A 58 -6.33 -11.78 -18.35
N ALA A 59 -5.45 -12.76 -18.15
CA ALA A 59 -5.82 -14.16 -18.19
C ALA A 59 -6.63 -14.55 -16.95
N LEU A 60 -7.63 -15.41 -17.12
CA LEU A 60 -8.45 -15.93 -16.00
C LEU A 60 -7.65 -16.86 -15.08
N ASP A 61 -6.61 -17.50 -15.63
CA ASP A 61 -5.63 -18.31 -14.90
C ASP A 61 -4.22 -17.77 -15.19
N PRO A 62 -3.77 -16.74 -14.47
CA PRO A 62 -2.54 -15.99 -14.78
C PRO A 62 -1.23 -16.75 -14.45
N GLY A 63 -1.31 -18.01 -14.03
CA GLY A 63 -0.17 -18.77 -13.50
C GLY A 63 0.31 -18.19 -12.17
N THR A 64 1.50 -18.61 -11.72
CA THR A 64 2.02 -18.32 -10.37
C THR A 64 2.66 -16.93 -10.23
N SER A 65 3.01 -16.27 -11.34
CA SER A 65 3.63 -14.94 -11.30
C SER A 65 2.54 -13.88 -11.10
N GLY A 66 2.31 -13.49 -9.84
CA GLY A 66 1.38 -12.43 -9.49
C GLY A 66 1.82 -11.05 -10.00
N TYR A 67 0.94 -10.06 -9.84
CA TYR A 67 1.28 -8.65 -10.10
C TYR A 67 2.24 -8.14 -9.02
N GLU A 68 3.33 -7.51 -9.45
CA GLU A 68 4.35 -7.01 -8.53
C GLU A 68 3.89 -5.73 -7.84
N VAL A 69 3.95 -5.73 -6.50
CA VAL A 69 3.72 -4.55 -5.65
C VAL A 69 4.91 -4.41 -4.73
N VAL A 70 5.63 -3.29 -4.82
CA VAL A 70 6.87 -3.05 -4.08
C VAL A 70 6.79 -1.80 -3.23
N LEU A 71 7.61 -1.74 -2.18
CA LEU A 71 7.84 -0.51 -1.44
C LEU A 71 8.92 0.31 -2.15
N SER A 72 8.81 1.64 -2.09
CA SER A 72 9.95 2.52 -2.34
C SER A 72 11.02 2.36 -1.26
N ASP A 73 12.27 2.72 -1.59
CA ASP A 73 13.40 2.67 -0.65
C ASP A 73 13.11 3.44 0.65
N ALA A 74 12.47 4.62 0.57
CA ALA A 74 12.17 5.40 1.76
C ALA A 74 11.02 4.79 2.58
N MET A 75 10.03 4.17 1.93
CA MET A 75 8.96 3.44 2.63
C MET A 75 9.51 2.17 3.31
N GLU A 76 10.43 1.45 2.66
CA GLU A 76 11.11 0.29 3.23
C GLU A 76 11.95 0.68 4.45
N ALA A 77 12.78 1.73 4.33
CA ALA A 77 13.54 2.26 5.46
C ALA A 77 12.65 2.71 6.63
N ARG A 78 11.49 3.31 6.33
CA ARG A 78 10.50 3.71 7.34
C ARG A 78 9.88 2.49 8.03
N LEU A 79 9.56 1.43 7.27
CA LEU A 79 9.03 0.18 7.81
C LEU A 79 10.02 -0.46 8.79
N ASP A 80 11.28 -0.57 8.38
CA ASP A 80 12.34 -1.18 9.17
C ASP A 80 12.59 -0.41 10.47
N THR A 81 12.78 0.92 10.36
CA THR A 81 12.95 1.80 11.53
C THR A 81 11.78 1.67 12.51
N THR A 82 10.55 1.63 12.00
CA THR A 82 9.35 1.49 12.83
C THR A 82 9.30 0.13 13.52
N ARG A 83 9.65 -0.94 12.80
CA ARG A 83 9.67 -2.31 13.33
C ARG A 83 10.73 -2.46 14.43
N GLU A 84 11.93 -1.96 14.22
CA GLU A 84 12.99 -1.97 15.24
C GLU A 84 12.57 -1.22 16.50
N ALA A 85 12.00 -0.01 16.34
CA ALA A 85 11.53 0.78 17.48
C ALA A 85 10.42 0.07 18.27
N LEU A 86 9.51 -0.64 17.59
CA LEU A 86 8.47 -1.44 18.24
C LEU A 86 9.07 -2.64 18.98
N GLN A 87 10.01 -3.35 18.38
CA GLN A 87 10.68 -4.49 19.03
C GLN A 87 11.43 -4.07 20.29
N GLN A 88 12.12 -2.92 20.28
CA GLN A 88 12.81 -2.39 21.45
C GLN A 88 11.82 -2.03 22.57
N LYS A 89 10.69 -1.39 22.24
CA LYS A 89 9.64 -1.08 23.20
C LYS A 89 9.04 -2.34 23.83
N MET A 90 8.72 -3.33 23.00
CA MET A 90 8.19 -4.61 23.47
C MET A 90 9.19 -5.34 24.36
N ALA A 91 10.48 -5.35 24.01
CA ALA A 91 11.52 -5.96 24.85
C ALA A 91 11.70 -5.24 26.19
N ALA A 92 11.55 -3.90 26.21
CA ALA A 92 11.61 -3.10 27.43
C ALA A 92 10.37 -3.25 28.33
N GLU A 93 9.19 -3.54 27.75
CA GLU A 93 7.93 -3.76 28.48
C GLU A 93 7.77 -5.17 29.06
N VAL A 94 8.68 -6.11 28.78
CA VAL A 94 8.72 -7.42 29.46
C VAL A 94 9.66 -7.39 30.68
N PRO A 95 9.18 -7.01 31.88
CA PRO A 95 9.80 -7.51 33.10
C PRO A 95 8.79 -7.98 34.16
N TYR A 96 8.49 -9.28 34.21
CA TYR A 96 8.34 -10.04 35.48
C TYR A 96 8.28 -11.57 35.23
N SER A 97 9.44 -12.25 35.32
CA SER A 97 9.47 -13.67 35.68
C SER A 97 9.73 -13.72 37.18
N GLY A 98 8.72 -14.14 37.94
CA GLY A 98 8.72 -14.09 39.40
C GLY A 98 9.89 -14.86 40.00
N THR A 99 10.73 -14.15 40.75
CA THR A 99 11.74 -14.75 41.62
C THR A 99 11.02 -15.52 42.73
N SER A 100 10.93 -16.84 42.60
CA SER A 100 10.41 -17.73 43.63
C SER A 100 11.36 -17.68 44.83
N ARG A 101 11.00 -16.87 45.84
CA ARG A 101 11.72 -16.79 47.11
C ARG A 101 11.57 -18.15 47.82
N ARG A 102 12.62 -18.95 47.85
CA ARG A 102 12.71 -20.09 48.78
C ARG A 102 12.69 -19.54 50.20
N ILE A 103 11.62 -19.84 50.91
CA ILE A 103 11.49 -19.69 52.37
C ILE A 103 12.21 -20.90 53.00
N ASN A 104 13.23 -20.61 53.82
CA ASN A 104 13.76 -21.55 54.81
C ASN A 104 12.86 -21.50 56.05
#